data_AF-A0A971GKB6-F1
#
_entry.id   AF-A0A971GKB6-F1
#
_cell.length_a   1.000
_cell.length_b   1.000
_cell.length_c   1.000
_cell.angle_alpha   90.00
_cell.angle_beta   90.00
_cell.angle_gamma   90.00
#
_symmetry.space_group_name_H-M   'P 1'
#
loop_
_entity.id
_entity.type
_entity.pdbx_description
1 polymer ?
#
loop_
_entity_poly.entity_id
_entity_poly.type
_entity_poly.pdbx_seq_one_letter_code
_entity_poly.pdbx_strand_id
1 'polypeptide(L)' 'PGNSHDWITLVPVGTSDSTYGEWFYTEGRKSGSHTFASQKPGDYEVRVYFNWPDGGYVVQKRIKIKVK' A
#
# COMPACT_ATOMS: atom_id res chain seq x y z
N PRO A 1 -6.84 2.83 12.17
CA PRO A 1 -6.14 1.62 12.64
C PRO A 1 -4.68 1.98 12.93
N GLY A 2 -3.99 1.17 13.74
CA GLY A 2 -2.64 1.46 14.22
C GLY A 2 -1.95 0.20 14.74
N ASN A 3 -2.14 -0.91 14.03
CA ASN A 3 -1.39 -2.13 14.27
C ASN A 3 0.00 -2.00 13.61
N SER A 4 1.04 -2.51 14.27
CA SER A 4 2.42 -2.44 13.77
C SER A 4 2.60 -3.09 12.39
N HIS A 5 1.76 -4.05 12.05
CA HIS A 5 1.74 -4.76 10.78
C HIS A 5 0.64 -4.28 9.82
N ASP A 6 0.02 -3.13 10.08
CA ASP A 6 -0.71 -2.42 9.02
C ASP A 6 0.31 -1.95 8.00
N TRP A 7 0.05 -2.16 6.72
CA TRP A 7 1.02 -1.88 5.66
C TRP A 7 0.37 -1.22 4.46
N ILE A 8 1.19 -0.49 3.72
CA ILE A 8 0.80 0.23 2.52
C ILE A 8 1.71 -0.21 1.39
N THR A 9 1.13 -0.45 0.22
CA THR A 9 1.89 -0.75 -1.00
C THR A 9 1.48 0.14 -2.16
N LEU A 10 2.39 0.29 -3.11
CA LEU A 10 2.20 0.94 -4.39
C LEU A 10 2.39 -0.10 -5.51
N VAL A 11 1.37 -0.24 -6.37
CA VAL A 11 1.38 -1.19 -7.50
C VAL A 11 0.73 -0.59 -8.74
N PRO A 12 1.05 -1.07 -9.96
CA PRO A 12 0.31 -0.68 -11.16
C PRO A 12 -1.19 -1.02 -11.03
N VAL A 13 -2.05 -0.20 -11.64
CA VAL A 13 -3.50 -0.49 -11.70
C VAL A 13 -3.74 -1.85 -12.37
N GLY A 14 -4.68 -2.63 -11.80
CA GLY A 14 -5.06 -3.95 -12.33
C GLY A 14 -4.23 -5.12 -11.78
N THR A 15 -3.20 -4.84 -10.97
CA THR A 15 -2.45 -5.86 -10.23
C THR A 15 -3.36 -6.64 -9.28
N SER A 16 -3.16 -7.95 -9.08
CA SER A 16 -3.93 -8.74 -8.09
C SER A 16 -3.83 -8.13 -6.69
N ASP A 17 -4.87 -8.25 -5.86
CA ASP A 17 -4.87 -7.75 -4.48
C ASP A 17 -3.88 -8.47 -3.57
N SER A 18 -3.50 -9.69 -3.93
CA SER A 18 -2.46 -10.48 -3.26
C SER A 18 -1.03 -10.17 -3.74
N THR A 19 -0.88 -9.30 -4.73
CA THR A 19 0.41 -8.91 -5.29
C THR A 19 0.75 -7.51 -4.81
N TYR A 20 1.96 -7.36 -4.30
CA TYR A 20 2.51 -6.10 -3.80
C TYR A 20 3.75 -5.70 -4.58
N GLY A 21 3.96 -4.39 -4.69
CA GLY A 21 5.12 -3.78 -5.33
C GLY A 21 6.03 -3.24 -4.25
N GLU A 22 6.34 -1.95 -4.32
CA GLU A 22 6.99 -1.29 -3.19
C GLU A 22 6.02 -1.17 -2.02
N TRP A 23 6.49 -1.40 -0.80
CA TRP A 23 5.64 -1.41 0.39
C TRP A 23 6.42 -1.03 1.64
N PHE A 24 5.69 -0.62 2.67
CA PHE A 24 6.23 -0.38 4.00
C PHE A 24 5.17 -0.67 5.07
N TYR A 25 5.61 -1.09 6.26
CA TYR A 25 4.75 -1.13 7.43
C TYR A 25 4.56 0.27 7.99
N THR A 26 3.35 0.55 8.46
CA THR A 26 3.04 1.80 9.17
C THR A 26 3.63 1.83 10.58
N GLU A 27 4.07 0.68 11.11
CA GLU A 27 4.62 0.54 12.47
C GLU A 27 3.67 1.08 13.56
N GLY A 28 2.37 0.97 13.32
CA GLY A 28 1.32 1.40 14.24
C GLY A 28 1.05 2.90 14.20
N ARG A 29 1.77 3.65 13.36
CA ARG A 29 1.54 5.08 13.16
C ARG A 29 0.22 5.31 12.44
N LYS A 30 -0.63 6.13 13.04
CA LYS A 30 -1.95 6.50 12.48
C LYS A 30 -1.87 7.67 11.50
N SER A 31 -0.73 8.38 11.50
CA SER A 31 -0.44 9.52 10.65
C SER A 31 1.05 9.59 10.34
N GLY A 32 1.37 10.17 9.19
CA GLY A 32 2.73 10.30 8.69
C GLY A 32 2.76 10.40 7.18
N SER A 33 3.97 10.44 6.63
CA SER A 33 4.23 10.37 5.20
C SER A 33 5.31 9.34 4.93
N HIS A 34 5.23 8.74 3.75
CA HIS A 34 6.26 7.86 3.21
C HIS A 34 6.48 8.24 1.76
N THR A 35 7.73 8.24 1.34
CA THR A 35 8.11 8.54 -0.04
C THR A 35 8.48 7.23 -0.70
N PHE A 36 7.66 6.83 -1.69
CA PHE A 36 8.02 5.71 -2.54
C PHE A 36 9.17 6.12 -3.47
N ALA A 37 10.03 5.17 -3.83
CA ALA A 37 11.07 5.38 -4.83
C ALA A 37 10.44 5.77 -6.18
N SER A 38 11.24 6.45 -7.00
CA SER A 38 10.79 6.94 -8.30
C SER A 38 10.25 5.79 -9.16
N GLN A 39 8.94 5.82 -9.44
CA GLN A 39 8.29 4.84 -10.29
C GLN A 39 8.27 5.33 -11.75
N LYS A 40 8.20 4.38 -12.69
CA LYS A 40 7.96 4.73 -14.09
C LYS A 40 6.61 5.46 -14.22
N PRO A 41 6.48 6.46 -15.11
CA PRO A 41 5.19 7.10 -15.38
C PRO A 41 4.11 6.07 -15.74
N GLY A 42 2.90 6.26 -15.21
CA GLY A 42 1.80 5.31 -15.37
C GLY A 42 0.71 5.46 -14.31
N ASP A 43 -0.31 4.62 -14.40
CA ASP A 43 -1.42 4.59 -13.44
C ASP A 43 -1.15 3.52 -12.36
N TYR A 44 -1.20 3.95 -11.10
CA TYR A 44 -0.89 3.12 -9.93
C TYR A 44 -2.02 3.15 -8.90
N GLU A 45 -2.00 2.17 -8.00
CA GLU A 45 -2.86 2.07 -6.83
C GLU A 45 -2.01 2.07 -5.56
N VAL A 46 -2.33 2.98 -4.65
CA VAL A 46 -1.89 2.90 -3.26
C VAL A 46 -2.94 2.09 -2.50
N ARG A 47 -2.51 1.00 -1.88
CA ARG A 47 -3.39 0.07 -1.16
C ARG A 47 -2.96 -0.03 0.29
N VAL A 48 -3.95 -0.02 1.19
CA VAL A 48 -3.75 -0.19 2.63
C VAL A 48 -4.31 -1.56 3.03
N TYR A 49 -3.55 -2.29 3.84
CA TYR A 49 -3.90 -3.60 4.39
C TYR A 49 -3.68 -3.56 5.90
N PHE A 50 -4.44 -4.37 6.65
CA PHE A 50 -4.32 -4.41 8.11
C PHE A 50 -3.82 -5.74 8.64
N ASN A 51 -3.06 -5.67 9.73
CA ASN A 51 -2.70 -6.81 10.59
C ASN A 51 -2.08 -8.00 9.83
N TRP A 52 -1.07 -7.79 8.98
CA TRP A 52 -0.38 -8.90 8.31
C TRP A 52 0.42 -9.77 9.31
N PRO A 53 0.47 -11.12 9.17
CA PRO A 53 -0.19 -11.94 8.15
C PRO A 53 -1.65 -12.31 8.46
N ASP A 54 -2.13 -12.11 9.69
CA ASP A 54 -3.46 -12.57 10.14
C ASP A 54 -4.63 -11.96 9.35
N GLY A 55 -4.50 -10.70 8.92
CA GLY A 55 -5.49 -9.99 8.11
C GLY A 55 -5.44 -10.32 6.61
N GLY A 56 -4.43 -11.08 6.17
CA GLY A 56 -4.26 -11.49 4.79
C GLY A 56 -4.13 -10.32 3.81
N TYR A 57 -4.51 -10.56 2.55
CA TYR A 57 -4.45 -9.59 1.46
C TYR A 57 -5.78 -8.85 1.24
N VAL A 58 -6.49 -8.54 2.32
CA VAL A 58 -7.74 -7.78 2.23
C VAL A 58 -7.42 -6.28 2.14
N VAL A 59 -7.65 -5.70 0.96
CA VAL A 59 -7.47 -4.26 0.73
C VAL A 59 -8.54 -3.48 1.50
N GLN A 60 -8.08 -2.68 2.47
CA GLN A 60 -8.92 -1.86 3.34
C GLN A 60 -9.23 -0.50 2.72
N LYS A 61 -8.24 0.05 1.99
CA LYS A 61 -8.39 1.28 1.24
C LYS A 61 -7.56 1.21 -0.02
N ARG A 62 -8.12 1.75 -1.11
CA ARG A 62 -7.47 1.83 -2.41
C ARG A 62 -7.59 3.24 -2.95
N ILE A 63 -6.48 3.80 -3.41
CA ILE A 63 -6.43 5.13 -4.03
C ILE A 63 -5.72 4.98 -5.37
N LYS A 64 -6.36 5.43 -6.45
CA LYS A 64 -5.74 5.48 -7.77
C LYS A 64 -4.98 6.78 -7.92
N ILE A 65 -3.74 6.70 -8.37
CA ILE A 65 -2.87 7.84 -8.64
C ILE A 65 -2.21 7.70 -10.00
N LYS A 66 -1.83 8.84 -10.58
CA LYS A 66 -1.10 8.88 -11.84
C LYS A 66 0.30 9.44 -11.59
N VAL A 67 1.31 8.61 -11.82
CA VAL A 67 2.71 9.03 -11.82
C VAL A 67 3.02 9.60 -13.19
N LYS A 68 3.61 10.80 -13.23
CA LYS A 68 3.96 11.52 -14.46
C LYS A 68 5.46 11.64 -14.59
#